data_AF-A0A067BQ05-F1
#
_entry.id   AF-A0A067BQ05-F1
#
_cell.length_a   1.000
_cell.length_b   1.000
_cell.length_c   1.000
_cell.angle_alpha   90.00
_cell.angle_beta   90.00
_cell.angle_gamma   90.00
#
_symmetry.space_group_name_H-M   'P 1'
#
loop_
_entity.id
_entity.type
_entity.pdbx_description
1 polymer ?
#
loop_
_entity_poly.entity_id
_entity_poly.type
_entity_poly.pdbx_seq_one_letter_code
_entity_poly.pdbx_strand_id
1 'polypeptide(L)'
;MLAWVHAAIASEHEYFKVLLDGADAGETQRLVGHAFAGIARPLEVRLQQTLTGQTACPVVYQVVHLLGFYCVTMAKLVPQDAELSTVLVESLARARTSFEKQWQHQVDLFQAAMEEDRADFTLVAAHATLDTTHKLANLLDIYQSALLPFGAQAADVAPVIECFLVALSASSKQRHADRSDALVFQLNQLGCVHATLSRYEALASEWCAELSRDIDASIDALALAQASVVLQRCAVSTLLEHMAAVREAGSTMPGLDVDSVRITVHNFCSLLMALEFPAIERISQPDVRDEAYARAARRLCEAYKAIHAFVFDPVMGYAQPSTIAVHSPKEIETILDLAS
;
A
#
# COMPACT_ATOMS: atom_id res chain seq x y z
N MET A 1 -29.98 5.21 21.86
CA MET A 1 -29.84 5.97 23.12
C MET A 1 -29.41 7.41 22.87
N LEU A 2 -28.22 7.66 22.30
CA LEU A 2 -27.73 9.02 22.02
C LEU A 2 -28.67 9.84 21.14
N ALA A 3 -29.27 9.23 20.12
CA ALA A 3 -30.31 9.86 19.29
C ALA A 3 -31.51 10.36 20.10
N TRP A 4 -31.96 9.56 21.07
CA TRP A 4 -33.06 9.93 21.96
C TRP A 4 -32.66 11.06 22.91
N VAL A 5 -31.45 11.00 23.48
CA VAL A 5 -30.92 12.08 24.33
C VAL A 5 -30.83 13.39 23.54
N HIS A 6 -30.33 13.34 22.31
CA HIS A 6 -30.27 14.51 21.44
C HIS A 6 -31.65 15.09 21.11
N ALA A 7 -32.62 14.24 20.76
CA ALA A 7 -33.98 14.66 20.47
C ALA A 7 -34.66 15.30 21.70
N ALA A 8 -34.44 14.73 22.89
CA ALA A 8 -34.96 15.27 24.13
C ALA A 8 -34.35 16.64 24.44
N ILE A 9 -33.03 16.78 24.31
CA ILE A 9 -32.33 18.07 24.48
C ILE A 9 -32.86 19.12 23.51
N ALA A 10 -33.04 18.77 22.24
CA ALA A 10 -33.56 19.68 21.23
C ALA A 10 -34.99 20.13 21.55
N SER A 11 -35.85 19.20 21.98
CA SER A 11 -37.23 19.51 22.38
C SER A 11 -37.29 20.45 23.59
N GLU A 12 -36.48 20.20 24.62
CA GLU A 12 -36.41 21.05 25.81
C GLU A 12 -35.78 22.41 25.51
N HIS A 13 -34.79 22.46 24.62
CA HIS A 13 -34.18 23.71 24.17
C HIS A 13 -35.21 24.63 23.50
N GLU A 14 -36.04 24.08 22.59
CA GLU A 14 -37.13 24.85 21.97
C GLU A 14 -38.20 25.24 23.00
N TYR A 15 -38.53 24.37 23.96
CA TYR A 15 -39.47 24.70 25.03
C TYR A 15 -38.99 25.87 25.89
N PHE A 16 -37.75 25.84 26.37
CA PHE A 16 -37.18 26.95 27.14
C PHE A 16 -37.10 28.25 26.34
N LYS A 17 -36.76 28.17 25.05
CA LYS A 17 -36.72 29.31 24.16
C LYS A 17 -38.09 29.99 24.01
N VAL A 18 -39.17 29.20 23.93
CA VAL A 18 -40.56 29.73 23.88
C VAL A 18 -41.00 30.28 25.23
N LEU A 19 -40.65 29.59 26.33
CA LEU A 19 -41.06 29.98 27.68
C LEU A 19 -40.35 31.27 28.16
N LEU A 20 -39.09 31.45 27.75
CA LEU A 20 -38.21 32.54 28.16
C LEU A 20 -38.01 33.54 27.02
N ASP A 21 -39.07 33.87 26.30
CA ASP A 21 -39.03 34.74 25.13
C ASP A 21 -38.22 36.03 25.42
N GLY A 22 -37.11 36.22 24.69
CA GLY A 22 -36.15 37.33 24.89
C GLY A 22 -34.92 37.03 25.76
N ALA A 23 -34.77 35.82 26.32
CA ALA A 23 -33.56 35.41 27.04
C ALA A 23 -32.37 35.17 26.10
N ASP A 24 -31.16 35.40 26.61
CA ASP A 24 -29.93 35.10 25.88
C ASP A 24 -29.82 33.60 25.57
N ALA A 25 -29.26 33.27 24.41
CA ALA A 25 -29.06 31.90 23.98
C ALA A 25 -28.20 31.11 24.98
N GLY A 26 -27.23 31.77 25.63
CA GLY A 26 -26.40 31.18 26.68
C GLY A 26 -27.18 30.78 27.93
N GLU A 27 -28.15 31.61 28.37
CA GLU A 27 -29.02 31.32 29.52
C GLU A 27 -29.89 30.09 29.23
N THR A 28 -30.47 30.02 28.02
CA THR A 28 -31.29 28.89 27.56
C THR A 28 -30.48 27.60 27.54
N GLN A 29 -29.26 27.62 26.98
CA GLN A 29 -28.36 26.47 26.99
C GLN A 29 -28.03 26.03 28.42
N ARG A 30 -27.73 26.96 29.34
CA ARG A 30 -27.45 26.65 30.76
C ARG A 30 -28.61 25.91 31.43
N LEU A 31 -29.84 26.37 31.22
CA LEU A 31 -31.03 25.74 31.80
C LEU A 31 -31.26 24.33 31.26
N VAL A 32 -31.08 24.13 29.95
CA VAL A 32 -31.11 22.78 29.34
C VAL A 32 -30.02 21.91 29.95
N GLY A 33 -28.79 22.40 30.08
CA GLY A 33 -27.68 21.66 30.70
C GLY A 33 -28.01 21.18 32.11
N HIS A 34 -28.61 22.05 32.94
CA HIS A 34 -29.05 21.68 34.28
C HIS A 34 -30.19 20.65 34.26
N ALA A 35 -31.16 20.76 33.35
CA ALA A 35 -32.27 19.81 33.24
C ALA A 35 -31.79 18.39 32.88
N PHE A 36 -30.73 18.29 32.08
CA PHE A 36 -30.17 17.00 31.63
C PHE A 36 -29.01 16.47 32.47
N ALA A 37 -28.58 17.17 33.53
CA ALA A 37 -27.49 16.73 34.41
C ALA A 37 -27.75 15.33 34.99
N GLY A 38 -28.99 15.03 35.39
CA GLY A 38 -29.37 13.72 35.95
C GLY A 38 -29.23 12.53 34.98
N ILE A 39 -29.11 12.77 33.67
CA ILE A 39 -28.93 11.73 32.65
C ILE A 39 -27.44 11.44 32.39
N ALA A 40 -26.55 12.36 32.76
CA ALA A 40 -25.11 12.25 32.49
C ALA A 40 -24.53 10.97 33.10
N ARG A 41 -24.72 10.74 34.41
CA ARG A 41 -24.19 9.56 35.09
C ARG A 41 -24.76 8.22 34.58
N PRO A 42 -26.09 8.04 34.39
CA PRO A 42 -26.63 6.83 33.77
C PRO A 42 -26.11 6.58 32.34
N LEU A 43 -25.94 7.64 31.54
CA LEU A 43 -25.39 7.53 30.20
C LEU A 43 -23.93 7.06 30.24
N GLU A 44 -23.13 7.65 31.14
CA GLU A 44 -21.73 7.28 31.35
C GLU A 44 -21.59 5.78 31.66
N VAL A 45 -22.37 5.28 32.62
CA VAL A 45 -22.34 3.87 33.03
C VAL A 45 -22.66 2.96 31.85
N ARG A 46 -23.65 3.31 31.03
CA ARG A 46 -24.04 2.50 29.86
C ARG A 46 -22.98 2.54 28.76
N LEU A 47 -22.34 3.69 28.53
CA LEU A 47 -21.22 3.81 27.61
C LEU A 47 -20.01 2.99 28.09
N GLN A 48 -19.67 3.07 29.38
CA GLN A 48 -18.61 2.26 29.98
C GLN A 48 -18.89 0.76 29.84
N GLN A 49 -20.13 0.31 30.11
CA GLN A 49 -20.55 -1.08 29.92
C GLN A 49 -20.39 -1.53 28.45
N THR A 50 -20.72 -0.64 27.51
CA THR A 50 -20.58 -0.90 26.06
C THR A 50 -19.11 -0.97 25.62
N LEU A 51 -18.19 -0.32 26.35
CA LEU A 51 -16.76 -0.30 26.04
C LEU A 51 -15.95 -1.32 26.85
N THR A 52 -16.61 -2.23 27.57
CA THR A 52 -15.93 -3.28 28.34
C THR A 52 -15.13 -4.21 27.42
N GLY A 53 -14.10 -4.87 27.99
CA GLY A 53 -13.04 -5.57 27.25
C GLY A 53 -13.44 -6.74 26.35
N GLN A 54 -14.71 -7.11 26.27
CA GLN A 54 -15.22 -8.14 25.34
C GLN A 54 -15.78 -7.54 24.04
N THR A 55 -15.80 -6.21 23.91
CA THR A 55 -16.37 -5.53 22.76
C THR A 55 -15.41 -5.59 21.57
N ALA A 56 -15.91 -6.11 20.44
CA ALA A 56 -15.10 -6.25 19.22
C ALA A 56 -14.66 -4.90 18.66
N CYS A 57 -13.44 -4.83 18.12
CA CYS A 57 -12.82 -3.62 17.56
C CYS A 57 -13.72 -2.83 16.59
N PRO A 58 -14.41 -3.46 15.62
CA PRO A 58 -15.32 -2.73 14.72
C PRO A 58 -16.46 -2.01 15.46
N VAL A 59 -16.99 -2.61 16.52
CA VAL A 59 -18.05 -2.01 17.34
C VAL A 59 -17.50 -0.83 18.15
N VAL A 60 -16.30 -0.95 18.71
CA VAL A 60 -15.65 0.18 19.41
C VAL A 60 -15.43 1.34 18.43
N TYR A 61 -15.00 1.06 17.19
CA TYR A 61 -14.82 2.07 16.15
C TYR A 61 -16.14 2.77 15.76
N GLN A 62 -17.24 2.02 15.64
CA GLN A 62 -18.58 2.60 15.47
C GLN A 62 -18.96 3.54 16.62
N VAL A 63 -18.68 3.13 17.86
CA VAL A 63 -18.95 3.95 19.05
C VAL A 63 -18.12 5.23 19.07
N VAL A 64 -16.85 5.18 18.64
CA VAL A 64 -15.98 6.36 18.51
C VAL A 64 -16.63 7.41 17.58
N HIS A 65 -17.05 7.01 16.38
CA HIS A 65 -17.63 7.96 15.43
C HIS A 65 -19.01 8.45 15.86
N LEU A 66 -19.83 7.57 16.43
CA LEU A 66 -21.13 7.93 16.97
C LEU A 66 -21.00 8.98 18.09
N LEU A 67 -20.08 8.76 19.03
CA LEU A 67 -19.81 9.72 20.10
C LEU A 67 -19.23 11.02 19.55
N GLY A 68 -18.30 10.95 18.58
CA GLY A 68 -17.74 12.13 17.92
C GLY A 68 -18.82 13.02 17.30
N PHE A 69 -19.77 12.42 16.59
CA PHE A 69 -20.93 13.12 16.03
C PHE A 69 -21.78 13.79 17.11
N TYR A 70 -22.13 13.07 18.17
CA TYR A 70 -23.01 13.61 19.21
C TYR A 70 -22.31 14.64 20.11
N CYS A 71 -20.99 14.56 20.32
CA CYS A 71 -20.23 15.61 20.99
C CYS A 71 -20.38 16.94 20.25
N VAL A 72 -20.18 16.96 18.92
CA VAL A 72 -20.32 18.18 18.11
C VAL A 72 -21.77 18.64 18.03
N THR A 73 -22.71 17.71 17.90
CA THR A 73 -24.13 18.05 17.71
C THR A 73 -24.75 18.60 19.00
N MET A 74 -24.48 17.98 20.16
CA MET A 74 -25.02 18.41 21.45
C MET A 74 -24.34 19.69 21.98
N ALA A 75 -23.07 19.95 21.62
CA ALA A 75 -22.38 21.19 21.99
C ALA A 75 -23.04 22.47 21.43
N LYS A 76 -23.94 22.34 20.45
CA LYS A 76 -24.76 23.46 19.93
C LYS A 76 -25.96 23.79 20.83
N LEU A 77 -26.40 22.83 21.64
CA LEU A 77 -27.63 22.90 22.42
C LEU A 77 -27.39 23.01 23.93
N VAL A 78 -26.22 22.56 24.37
CA VAL A 78 -25.83 22.49 25.79
C VAL A 78 -24.44 23.12 25.96
N PRO A 79 -24.18 23.85 27.06
CA PRO A 79 -22.87 24.41 27.34
C PRO A 79 -21.79 23.34 27.44
N GLN A 80 -20.54 23.73 27.15
CA GLN A 80 -19.40 22.81 27.20
C GLN A 80 -19.04 22.37 28.62
N ASP A 81 -19.37 23.19 29.63
CA ASP A 81 -19.16 22.92 31.05
C ASP A 81 -20.28 22.07 31.69
N ALA A 82 -21.35 21.78 30.95
CA ALA A 82 -22.41 20.92 31.45
C ALA A 82 -21.91 19.48 31.67
N GLU A 83 -22.40 18.85 32.74
CA GLU A 83 -22.01 17.49 33.12
C GLU A 83 -22.19 16.48 31.97
N LEU A 84 -23.26 16.63 31.18
CA LEU A 84 -23.52 15.79 30.02
C LEU A 84 -22.43 15.93 28.93
N SER A 85 -22.02 17.16 28.63
CA SER A 85 -20.96 17.45 27.64
C SER A 85 -19.63 16.83 28.08
N THR A 86 -19.28 17.01 29.36
CA THR A 86 -18.09 16.39 29.97
C THR A 86 -18.12 14.87 29.86
N VAL A 87 -19.23 14.23 30.23
CA VAL A 87 -19.38 12.77 30.16
C VAL A 87 -19.21 12.24 28.72
N LEU A 88 -19.75 12.94 27.72
CA LEU A 88 -19.63 12.54 26.31
C LEU A 88 -18.19 12.65 25.81
N VAL A 89 -17.52 13.76 26.12
CA VAL A 89 -16.11 13.98 25.73
C VAL A 89 -15.20 12.96 26.39
N GLU A 90 -15.35 12.70 27.68
CA GLU A 90 -14.58 11.67 28.38
C GLU A 90 -14.86 10.26 27.85
N SER A 91 -16.12 9.95 27.54
CA SER A 91 -16.49 8.65 26.97
C SER A 91 -15.94 8.46 25.56
N LEU A 92 -15.92 9.52 24.74
CA LEU A 92 -15.26 9.52 23.43
C LEU A 92 -13.76 9.27 23.58
N ALA A 93 -13.10 9.95 24.52
CA ALA A 93 -11.67 9.73 24.78
C ALA A 93 -11.39 8.28 25.19
N ARG A 94 -12.20 7.71 26.09
CA ARG A 94 -12.10 6.29 26.49
C ARG A 94 -12.31 5.33 25.30
N ALA A 95 -13.30 5.61 24.45
CA ALA A 95 -13.57 4.81 23.26
C ALA A 95 -12.38 4.85 22.28
N ARG A 96 -11.82 6.03 22.02
CA ARG A 96 -10.64 6.22 21.16
C ARG A 96 -9.43 5.44 21.67
N THR A 97 -9.08 5.60 22.94
CA THR A 97 -7.97 4.85 23.55
C THR A 97 -8.21 3.33 23.53
N SER A 98 -9.45 2.87 23.72
CA SER A 98 -9.78 1.45 23.61
C SER A 98 -9.59 0.95 22.17
N PHE A 99 -10.08 1.69 21.18
CA PHE A 99 -9.92 1.36 19.77
C PHE A 99 -8.45 1.34 19.35
N GLU A 100 -7.68 2.39 19.68
CA GLU A 100 -6.25 2.51 19.36
C GLU A 100 -5.47 1.31 19.90
N LYS A 101 -5.73 0.91 21.15
CA LYS A 101 -5.09 -0.29 21.74
C LYS A 101 -5.47 -1.58 21.02
N GLN A 102 -6.74 -1.75 20.66
CA GLN A 102 -7.19 -2.95 19.96
C GLN A 102 -6.64 -3.02 18.52
N TRP A 103 -6.58 -1.89 17.82
CA TRP A 103 -6.01 -1.83 16.48
C TRP A 103 -4.49 -2.04 16.51
N GLN A 104 -3.77 -1.39 17.42
CA GLN A 104 -2.34 -1.60 17.59
C GLN A 104 -2.05 -3.07 17.89
N HIS A 105 -2.82 -3.71 18.78
CA HIS A 105 -2.66 -5.13 19.05
C HIS A 105 -2.87 -6.01 17.80
N GLN A 106 -3.83 -5.68 16.94
CA GLN A 106 -4.01 -6.39 15.66
C GLN A 106 -2.79 -6.23 14.75
N VAL A 107 -2.19 -5.04 14.70
CA VAL A 107 -0.97 -4.77 13.92
C VAL A 107 0.24 -5.51 14.51
N ASP A 108 0.34 -5.61 15.84
CA ASP A 108 1.40 -6.38 16.51
C ASP A 108 1.27 -7.88 16.22
N LEU A 109 0.03 -8.41 16.21
CA LEU A 109 -0.25 -9.80 15.82
C LEU A 109 0.13 -10.07 14.36
N PHE A 110 -0.16 -9.12 13.47
CA PHE A 110 0.29 -9.18 12.08
C PHE A 110 1.82 -9.27 12.00
N GLN A 111 2.55 -8.39 12.69
CA GLN A 111 4.02 -8.40 12.69
C GLN A 111 4.57 -9.73 13.22
N ALA A 112 4.04 -10.24 14.33
CA ALA A 112 4.47 -11.52 14.90
C ALA A 112 4.25 -12.69 13.92
N ALA A 113 3.08 -12.76 13.27
CA ALA A 113 2.80 -13.78 12.25
C ALA A 113 3.76 -13.68 11.05
N MET A 114 4.10 -12.45 10.65
CA MET A 114 5.06 -12.19 9.57
C MET A 114 6.51 -12.51 9.94
N GLU A 115 6.84 -12.65 11.22
CA GLU A 115 8.16 -13.11 11.66
C GLU A 115 8.25 -14.64 11.74
N GLU A 116 7.16 -15.31 12.11
CA GLU A 116 7.11 -16.76 12.35
C GLU A 116 7.04 -17.57 11.05
N ASP A 117 6.27 -17.10 10.07
CA ASP A 117 5.89 -17.85 8.86
C ASP A 117 6.98 -17.91 7.76
N ARG A 118 8.27 -18.00 8.14
CA ARG A 118 9.43 -17.99 7.21
C ARG A 118 9.49 -19.18 6.23
N ALA A 119 8.56 -20.12 6.31
CA ALA A 119 8.59 -21.38 5.57
C ALA A 119 7.66 -21.42 4.33
N ASP A 120 6.86 -20.38 4.07
CA ASP A 120 5.98 -20.38 2.91
C ASP A 120 6.74 -20.05 1.61
N PHE A 121 6.88 -21.06 0.75
CA PHE A 121 7.52 -20.97 -0.55
C PHE A 121 6.57 -20.50 -1.67
N THR A 122 5.28 -20.30 -1.39
CA THR A 122 4.33 -19.87 -2.43
C THR A 122 4.51 -18.40 -2.82
N LEU A 123 5.09 -17.58 -1.94
CA LEU A 123 5.27 -16.13 -2.04
C LEU A 123 3.98 -15.33 -2.25
N VAL A 124 2.80 -15.95 -2.09
CA VAL A 124 1.52 -15.25 -2.22
C VAL A 124 1.33 -14.25 -1.08
N ALA A 125 0.27 -13.44 -1.16
CA ALA A 125 -0.14 -12.60 -0.05
C ALA A 125 -0.32 -13.46 1.22
N ALA A 126 0.43 -13.14 2.28
CA ALA A 126 0.40 -13.90 3.52
C ALA A 126 -1.01 -13.84 4.13
N HIS A 127 -1.43 -14.90 4.82
CA HIS A 127 -2.75 -14.93 5.45
C HIS A 127 -2.93 -13.78 6.45
N ALA A 128 -1.89 -13.42 7.19
CA ALA A 128 -1.88 -12.27 8.09
C ALA A 128 -2.15 -10.94 7.36
N THR A 129 -1.57 -10.77 6.16
CA THR A 129 -1.82 -9.60 5.30
C THR A 129 -3.27 -9.58 4.84
N LEU A 130 -3.80 -10.69 4.34
CA LEU A 130 -5.20 -10.81 3.90
C LEU A 130 -6.17 -10.48 5.05
N ASP A 131 -6.01 -11.12 6.21
CA ASP A 131 -6.86 -10.91 7.38
C ASP A 131 -6.84 -9.46 7.87
N THR A 132 -5.64 -8.87 8.01
CA THR A 132 -5.51 -7.48 8.48
C THR A 132 -6.05 -6.49 7.45
N THR A 133 -5.87 -6.78 6.16
CA THR A 133 -6.45 -5.99 5.06
C THR A 133 -7.99 -6.05 5.07
N HIS A 134 -8.57 -7.23 5.30
CA HIS A 134 -10.02 -7.39 5.44
C HIS A 134 -10.56 -6.62 6.66
N LYS A 135 -9.84 -6.66 7.79
CA LYS A 135 -10.21 -5.88 8.98
C LYS A 135 -10.12 -4.38 8.71
N LEU A 136 -9.08 -3.92 8.02
CA LEU A 136 -8.96 -2.52 7.59
C LEU A 136 -10.14 -2.09 6.70
N ALA A 137 -10.50 -2.90 5.70
CA ALA A 137 -11.66 -2.63 4.84
C ALA A 137 -12.95 -2.46 5.64
N ASN A 138 -13.20 -3.35 6.62
CA ASN A 138 -14.37 -3.26 7.50
C ASN A 138 -14.38 -1.94 8.31
N LEU A 139 -13.22 -1.50 8.82
CA LEU A 139 -13.13 -0.20 9.49
C LEU A 139 -13.43 0.96 8.54
N LEU A 140 -12.94 0.92 7.30
CA LEU A 140 -13.22 1.96 6.30
C LEU A 140 -14.72 1.98 5.89
N ASP A 141 -15.35 0.82 5.76
CA ASP A 141 -16.80 0.70 5.52
C ASP A 141 -17.62 1.30 6.68
N ILE A 142 -17.19 1.05 7.91
CA ILE A 142 -17.80 1.66 9.10
C ILE A 142 -17.64 3.18 9.09
N TYR A 143 -16.47 3.69 8.73
CA TYR A 143 -16.24 5.14 8.66
C TYR A 143 -17.10 5.80 7.56
N GLN A 144 -17.17 5.21 6.37
CA GLN A 144 -18.00 5.72 5.27
C GLN A 144 -19.49 5.75 5.58
N SER A 145 -19.98 4.79 6.39
CA SER A 145 -21.38 4.73 6.82
C SER A 145 -21.65 5.50 8.12
N ALA A 146 -20.63 6.04 8.77
CA ALA A 146 -20.78 6.78 10.02
C ALA A 146 -21.38 8.17 9.81
N LEU A 147 -22.00 8.69 10.88
CA LEU A 147 -22.41 10.09 10.93
C LEU A 147 -21.17 10.94 11.22
N LEU A 148 -20.74 11.74 10.24
CA LEU A 148 -19.53 12.56 10.35
C LEU A 148 -19.89 14.05 10.39
N PRO A 149 -19.60 14.77 11.49
CA PRO A 149 -20.04 16.15 11.65
C PRO A 149 -19.40 17.13 10.67
N PHE A 150 -18.22 16.80 10.14
CA PHE A 150 -17.45 17.64 9.20
C PHE A 150 -17.25 16.97 7.84
N GLY A 151 -18.05 15.94 7.54
CA GLY A 151 -17.84 15.09 6.36
C GLY A 151 -16.66 14.13 6.50
N ALA A 152 -16.46 13.31 5.47
CA ALA A 152 -15.38 12.31 5.44
C ALA A 152 -14.04 12.97 5.09
N GLN A 153 -13.00 12.67 5.85
CA GLN A 153 -11.66 13.26 5.73
C GLN A 153 -10.59 12.17 5.83
N ALA A 154 -9.57 12.26 4.98
CA ALA A 154 -8.45 11.31 5.00
C ALA A 154 -7.74 11.28 6.37
N ALA A 155 -7.60 12.45 7.01
CA ALA A 155 -6.95 12.57 8.32
C ALA A 155 -7.58 11.71 9.43
N ASP A 156 -8.88 11.41 9.34
CA ASP A 156 -9.58 10.60 10.35
C ASP A 156 -9.25 9.10 10.23
N VAL A 157 -8.91 8.63 9.03
CA VAL A 157 -8.58 7.23 8.74
C VAL A 157 -7.06 6.99 8.68
N ALA A 158 -6.27 8.06 8.58
CA ALA A 158 -4.82 8.02 8.52
C ALA A 158 -4.17 7.14 9.61
N PRO A 159 -4.52 7.26 10.92
CA PRO A 159 -3.89 6.45 11.95
C PRO A 159 -4.11 4.94 11.78
N VAL A 160 -5.25 4.55 11.19
CA VAL A 160 -5.60 3.14 10.96
C VAL A 160 -4.81 2.58 9.79
N ILE A 161 -4.71 3.36 8.69
CA ILE A 161 -4.01 2.97 7.47
C ILE A 161 -2.49 3.00 7.68
N GLU A 162 -1.93 4.11 8.16
CA GLU A 162 -0.50 4.33 8.28
C GLU A 162 0.17 3.33 9.23
N CYS A 163 -0.46 3.04 10.39
CA CYS A 163 0.05 2.06 11.34
C CYS A 163 0.26 0.69 10.68
N PHE A 164 -0.70 0.26 9.85
CA PHE A 164 -0.60 -1.00 9.13
C PHE A 164 0.42 -0.95 7.98
N LEU A 165 0.46 0.14 7.20
CA LEU A 165 1.43 0.29 6.11
C LEU A 165 2.89 0.31 6.59
N VAL A 166 3.14 0.93 7.75
CA VAL A 166 4.45 0.91 8.41
C VAL A 166 4.84 -0.53 8.78
N ALA A 167 3.92 -1.28 9.39
CA ALA A 167 4.15 -2.68 9.74
C ALA A 167 4.40 -3.56 8.50
N LEU A 168 3.58 -3.41 7.46
CA LEU A 168 3.71 -4.12 6.18
C LEU A 168 5.09 -3.92 5.56
N SER A 169 5.55 -2.67 5.52
CA SER A 169 6.84 -2.28 4.95
C SER A 169 8.03 -2.82 5.74
N ALA A 170 7.90 -2.94 7.07
CA ALA A 170 8.93 -3.51 7.93
C ALA A 170 9.06 -5.03 7.71
N SER A 171 7.92 -5.73 7.65
CA SER A 171 7.87 -7.20 7.49
C SER A 171 8.42 -7.69 6.16
N SER A 172 8.35 -6.89 5.10
CA SER A 172 8.79 -7.30 3.76
C SER A 172 10.31 -7.32 3.56
N LYS A 173 11.09 -6.60 4.38
CA LYS A 173 12.52 -6.38 4.13
C LYS A 173 13.45 -7.51 4.60
N GLN A 174 12.97 -8.43 5.44
CA GLN A 174 13.82 -9.37 6.19
C GLN A 174 13.47 -10.86 5.99
N ARG A 175 12.54 -11.18 5.09
CA ARG A 175 11.89 -12.50 5.09
C ARG A 175 12.57 -13.56 4.22
N HIS A 176 13.16 -13.18 3.08
CA HIS A 176 13.75 -14.12 2.12
C HIS A 176 15.23 -13.83 1.88
N ALA A 177 16.04 -14.90 1.77
CA ALA A 177 17.46 -14.81 1.45
C ALA A 177 17.70 -14.49 -0.04
N ASP A 178 16.86 -15.03 -0.93
CA ASP A 178 16.89 -14.68 -2.35
C ASP A 178 16.21 -13.32 -2.58
N ARG A 179 16.87 -12.47 -3.38
CA ARG A 179 16.40 -11.10 -3.64
C ARG A 179 15.15 -11.08 -4.51
N SER A 180 15.02 -12.00 -5.46
CA SER A 180 13.86 -12.04 -6.35
C SER A 180 12.63 -12.53 -5.58
N ASP A 181 12.79 -13.57 -4.76
CA ASP A 181 11.73 -14.06 -3.87
C ASP A 181 11.26 -12.96 -2.90
N ALA A 182 12.19 -12.20 -2.31
CA ALA A 182 11.83 -11.07 -1.45
C ALA A 182 10.99 -10.00 -2.17
N LEU A 183 11.35 -9.67 -3.42
CA LEU A 183 10.64 -8.68 -4.23
C LEU A 183 9.26 -9.18 -4.67
N VAL A 184 9.14 -10.45 -5.06
CA VAL A 184 7.86 -11.06 -5.44
C VAL A 184 6.92 -11.11 -4.23
N PHE A 185 7.43 -11.53 -3.08
CA PHE A 185 6.65 -11.51 -1.85
C PHE A 185 6.15 -10.11 -1.52
N GLN A 186 7.03 -9.10 -1.61
CA GLN A 186 6.69 -7.69 -1.41
C GLN A 186 5.58 -7.23 -2.35
N LEU A 187 5.72 -7.48 -3.66
CA LEU A 187 4.72 -7.12 -4.67
C LEU A 187 3.36 -7.74 -4.37
N ASN A 188 3.34 -9.01 -3.99
CA ASN A 188 2.11 -9.71 -3.64
C ASN A 188 1.44 -9.12 -2.38
N GLN A 189 2.22 -8.73 -1.36
CA GLN A 189 1.69 -8.05 -0.17
C GLN A 189 1.14 -6.66 -0.49
N LEU A 190 1.94 -5.83 -1.18
CA LEU A 190 1.56 -4.46 -1.53
C LEU A 190 0.34 -4.42 -2.44
N GLY A 191 0.30 -5.29 -3.45
CA GLY A 191 -0.82 -5.38 -4.38
C GLY A 191 -2.13 -5.81 -3.71
N CYS A 192 -2.07 -6.66 -2.68
CA CYS A 192 -3.24 -7.01 -1.87
C CYS A 192 -3.83 -5.79 -1.14
N VAL A 193 -2.97 -5.00 -0.48
CA VAL A 193 -3.39 -3.81 0.27
C VAL A 193 -3.85 -2.71 -0.69
N HIS A 194 -3.12 -2.49 -1.77
CA HIS A 194 -3.46 -1.52 -2.82
C HIS A 194 -4.84 -1.81 -3.43
N ALA A 195 -5.11 -3.07 -3.81
CA ALA A 195 -6.41 -3.46 -4.34
C ALA A 195 -7.57 -3.14 -3.38
N THR A 196 -7.34 -3.28 -2.07
CA THR A 196 -8.34 -2.95 -1.05
C THR A 196 -8.53 -1.44 -0.90
N LEU A 197 -7.44 -0.68 -0.76
CA LEU A 197 -7.50 0.78 -0.57
C LEU A 197 -8.03 1.51 -1.81
N SER A 198 -7.82 0.97 -3.02
CA SER A 198 -8.32 1.54 -4.27
C SER A 198 -9.86 1.69 -4.31
N ARG A 199 -10.58 0.87 -3.53
CA ARG A 199 -12.05 0.96 -3.37
C ARG A 199 -12.49 2.20 -2.59
N TYR A 200 -11.57 2.87 -1.92
CA TYR A 200 -11.79 4.02 -1.05
C TYR A 200 -11.07 5.27 -1.59
N GLU A 201 -11.01 5.44 -2.92
CA GLU A 201 -10.24 6.51 -3.59
C GLU A 201 -10.41 7.89 -2.97
N ALA A 202 -11.64 8.29 -2.65
CA ALA A 202 -11.94 9.60 -2.04
C ALA A 202 -11.27 9.84 -0.67
N LEU A 203 -10.90 8.77 0.04
CA LEU A 203 -10.23 8.83 1.34
C LEU A 203 -8.77 8.40 1.27
N ALA A 204 -8.43 7.48 0.37
CA ALA A 204 -7.15 6.77 0.39
C ALA A 204 -6.27 6.99 -0.84
N SER A 205 -6.58 7.98 -1.69
CA SER A 205 -5.83 8.28 -2.92
C SER A 205 -4.33 8.51 -2.68
N GLU A 206 -3.96 9.21 -1.60
CA GLU A 206 -2.56 9.50 -1.27
C GLU A 206 -1.78 8.22 -0.95
N TRP A 207 -2.33 7.34 -0.09
CA TRP A 207 -1.72 6.04 0.20
C TRP A 207 -1.73 5.09 -0.99
N CYS A 208 -2.75 5.14 -1.85
CA CYS A 208 -2.75 4.36 -3.09
C CYS A 208 -1.63 4.81 -4.04
N ALA A 209 -1.38 6.12 -4.13
CA ALA A 209 -0.27 6.67 -4.92
C ALA A 209 1.10 6.30 -4.32
N GLU A 210 1.23 6.29 -3.00
CA GLU A 210 2.42 5.78 -2.30
C GLU A 210 2.67 4.30 -2.59
N LEU A 211 1.65 3.45 -2.40
CA LEU A 211 1.74 2.02 -2.69
C LEU A 211 2.06 1.75 -4.16
N SER A 212 1.49 2.53 -5.09
CA SER A 212 1.79 2.41 -6.51
C SER A 212 3.27 2.71 -6.80
N ARG A 213 3.84 3.75 -6.18
CA ARG A 213 5.27 4.06 -6.29
C ARG A 213 6.16 2.94 -5.74
N ASP A 214 5.79 2.35 -4.62
CA ASP A 214 6.53 1.24 -4.01
C ASP A 214 6.42 -0.06 -4.84
N ILE A 215 5.26 -0.30 -5.46
CA ILE A 215 5.04 -1.38 -6.42
C ILE A 215 5.94 -1.15 -7.64
N ASP A 216 5.91 0.03 -8.25
CA ASP A 216 6.73 0.37 -9.42
C ASP A 216 8.23 0.22 -9.15
N ALA A 217 8.70 0.68 -8.00
CA ALA A 217 10.11 0.51 -7.60
C ALA A 217 10.48 -0.97 -7.41
N SER A 218 9.56 -1.77 -6.86
CA SER A 218 9.74 -3.21 -6.69
C SER A 218 9.75 -3.95 -8.03
N ILE A 219 8.89 -3.58 -8.97
CA ILE A 219 8.88 -4.07 -10.36
C ILE A 219 10.23 -3.78 -11.01
N ASP A 220 10.73 -2.55 -10.93
CA ASP A 220 12.01 -2.15 -11.53
C ASP A 220 13.18 -2.96 -10.97
N ALA A 221 13.21 -3.13 -9.65
CA ALA A 221 14.24 -3.91 -8.97
C ALA A 221 14.20 -5.38 -9.39
N LEU A 222 13.01 -5.97 -9.51
CA LEU A 222 12.83 -7.37 -9.91
C LEU A 222 13.22 -7.57 -11.38
N ALA A 223 12.74 -6.70 -12.26
CA ALA A 223 13.08 -6.71 -13.67
C ALA A 223 14.59 -6.60 -13.89
N LEU A 224 15.27 -5.72 -13.14
CA LEU A 224 16.73 -5.61 -13.18
C LEU A 224 17.42 -6.89 -12.71
N ALA A 225 16.99 -7.47 -11.58
CA ALA A 225 17.58 -8.68 -11.05
C ALA A 225 17.44 -9.86 -12.03
N GLN A 226 16.24 -10.05 -12.59
CA GLN A 226 15.95 -11.12 -13.55
C GLN A 226 16.70 -10.94 -14.86
N ALA A 227 16.73 -9.73 -15.42
CA ALA A 227 17.53 -9.44 -16.61
C ALA A 227 19.02 -9.68 -16.36
N SER A 228 19.54 -9.28 -15.19
CA SER A 228 20.95 -9.48 -14.83
C SER A 228 21.33 -10.96 -14.78
N VAL A 229 20.46 -11.82 -14.24
CA VAL A 229 20.68 -13.27 -14.24
C VAL A 229 20.80 -13.82 -15.67
N VAL A 230 19.92 -13.39 -16.58
CA VAL A 230 19.98 -13.81 -17.99
C VAL A 230 21.27 -13.33 -18.66
N LEU A 231 21.64 -12.05 -18.48
CA LEU A 231 22.88 -11.49 -19.06
C LEU A 231 24.13 -12.20 -18.53
N GLN A 232 24.18 -12.54 -17.25
CA GLN A 232 25.28 -13.29 -16.64
C GLN A 232 25.38 -14.71 -17.20
N ARG A 233 24.25 -15.41 -17.34
CA ARG A 233 24.20 -16.78 -17.92
C ARG A 233 24.76 -16.84 -19.34
N CYS A 234 24.64 -15.75 -20.11
CA CYS A 234 25.15 -15.66 -21.47
C CYS A 234 26.56 -15.04 -21.56
N ALA A 235 27.17 -14.66 -20.43
CA ALA A 235 28.38 -13.82 -20.38
C ALA A 235 28.25 -12.45 -21.07
N VAL A 236 27.02 -11.96 -21.31
CA VAL A 236 26.77 -10.64 -21.88
C VAL A 236 27.17 -9.53 -20.92
N SER A 237 26.99 -9.73 -19.60
CA SER A 237 27.44 -8.75 -18.60
C SER A 237 28.93 -8.44 -18.74
N THR A 238 29.76 -9.48 -18.83
CA THR A 238 31.21 -9.35 -19.02
C THR A 238 31.56 -8.75 -20.38
N LEU A 239 30.82 -9.12 -21.43
CA LEU A 239 30.99 -8.53 -22.76
C LEU A 239 30.74 -7.00 -22.72
N LEU A 240 29.64 -6.55 -22.11
CA LEU A 240 29.31 -5.13 -21.99
C LEU A 240 30.36 -4.35 -21.17
N GLU A 241 30.90 -4.97 -20.12
CA GLU A 241 32.00 -4.39 -19.33
C GLU A 241 33.26 -4.19 -20.17
N HIS A 242 33.67 -5.20 -20.95
CA HIS A 242 34.81 -5.08 -21.86
C HIS A 242 34.56 -4.03 -22.95
N MET A 243 33.37 -4.00 -23.54
CA MET A 243 32.99 -3.00 -24.55
C MET A 243 33.11 -1.57 -23.99
N ALA A 244 32.72 -1.34 -22.73
CA ALA A 244 32.80 -0.02 -22.10
C ALA A 244 34.24 0.46 -21.87
N ALA A 245 35.21 -0.45 -21.72
CA ALA A 245 36.62 -0.14 -21.52
C ALA A 245 37.36 0.20 -22.83
N VAL A 246 36.72 -0.02 -23.98
CA VAL A 246 37.35 0.06 -25.30
C VAL A 246 36.87 1.28 -26.07
N ARG A 247 37.80 1.90 -26.80
CA ARG A 247 37.53 3.08 -27.64
C ARG A 247 37.72 2.82 -29.13
N GLU A 248 38.61 1.90 -29.50
CA GLU A 248 38.89 1.53 -30.89
C GLU A 248 39.47 0.11 -30.98
N ALA A 249 39.44 -0.46 -32.19
CA ALA A 249 40.03 -1.77 -32.53
C ALA A 249 39.59 -2.92 -31.59
N GLY A 250 38.34 -2.89 -31.13
CA GLY A 250 37.76 -3.90 -30.24
C GLY A 250 37.93 -5.33 -30.73
N SER A 251 37.82 -5.56 -32.05
CA SER A 251 37.97 -6.88 -32.67
C SER A 251 39.33 -7.56 -32.47
N THR A 252 40.35 -6.81 -32.02
CA THR A 252 41.71 -7.33 -31.76
C THR A 252 41.97 -7.64 -30.29
N MET A 253 41.05 -7.23 -29.40
CA MET A 253 41.21 -7.43 -27.96
C MET A 253 40.68 -8.79 -27.50
N PRO A 254 41.37 -9.47 -26.56
CA PRO A 254 40.89 -10.72 -25.99
C PRO A 254 39.48 -10.57 -25.38
N GLY A 255 38.56 -11.46 -25.74
CA GLY A 255 37.17 -11.41 -25.26
C GLY A 255 36.26 -10.46 -26.03
N LEU A 256 36.82 -9.67 -26.95
CA LEU A 256 36.10 -8.88 -27.96
C LEU A 256 36.44 -9.31 -29.40
N ASP A 257 37.27 -10.35 -29.55
CA ASP A 257 37.54 -10.98 -30.83
C ASP A 257 36.25 -11.52 -31.46
N VAL A 258 36.31 -11.66 -32.78
CA VAL A 258 35.15 -12.01 -33.61
C VAL A 258 34.44 -13.26 -33.11
N ASP A 259 35.18 -14.29 -32.71
CA ASP A 259 34.61 -15.57 -32.32
C ASP A 259 34.02 -15.52 -30.91
N SER A 260 34.68 -14.87 -29.96
CA SER A 260 34.15 -14.64 -28.62
C SER A 260 32.80 -13.89 -28.66
N VAL A 261 32.75 -12.76 -29.39
CA VAL A 261 31.51 -11.96 -29.50
C VAL A 261 30.42 -12.74 -30.21
N ARG A 262 30.75 -13.47 -31.30
CA ARG A 262 29.79 -14.29 -32.04
C ARG A 262 29.17 -15.37 -31.15
N ILE A 263 29.98 -16.07 -30.36
CA ILE A 263 29.50 -17.11 -29.44
C ILE A 263 28.59 -16.51 -28.37
N THR A 264 29.00 -15.40 -27.73
CA THR A 264 28.18 -14.71 -26.72
C THR A 264 26.85 -14.23 -27.29
N VAL A 265 26.86 -13.59 -28.47
CA VAL A 265 25.65 -13.11 -29.14
C VAL A 265 24.74 -14.27 -29.54
N HIS A 266 25.29 -15.37 -30.06
CA HIS A 266 24.51 -16.56 -30.41
C HIS A 266 23.83 -17.19 -29.19
N ASN A 267 24.58 -17.36 -28.09
CA ASN A 267 24.03 -17.90 -26.84
C ASN A 267 22.94 -16.98 -26.28
N PHE A 268 23.17 -15.67 -26.33
CA PHE A 268 22.19 -14.69 -25.88
C PHE A 268 20.91 -14.75 -26.71
N CYS A 269 21.00 -14.68 -28.04
CA CYS A 269 19.83 -14.77 -28.92
C CYS A 269 19.09 -16.09 -28.72
N SER A 270 19.80 -17.20 -28.56
CA SER A 270 19.19 -18.52 -28.32
C SER A 270 18.39 -18.55 -27.02
N LEU A 271 18.88 -17.89 -25.96
CA LEU A 271 18.15 -17.76 -24.70
C LEU A 271 16.96 -16.80 -24.78
N LEU A 272 17.04 -15.75 -25.61
CA LEU A 272 15.90 -14.84 -25.84
C LEU A 272 14.71 -15.54 -26.54
N MET A 273 14.95 -16.55 -27.37
CA MET A 273 13.88 -17.30 -28.06
C MET A 273 13.02 -18.16 -27.13
N ALA A 274 13.53 -18.48 -25.93
CA ALA A 274 12.83 -19.25 -24.90
C ALA A 274 12.98 -18.52 -23.54
N LEU A 275 12.67 -17.23 -23.54
CA LEU A 275 12.85 -16.37 -22.39
C LEU A 275 11.77 -16.62 -21.34
N GLU A 276 12.22 -17.08 -20.17
CA GLU A 276 11.38 -17.28 -18.99
C GLU A 276 11.96 -16.51 -17.80
N PHE A 277 11.07 -15.98 -16.97
CA PHE A 277 11.43 -15.29 -15.73
C PHE A 277 10.68 -15.95 -14.56
N PRO A 278 11.23 -17.05 -13.99
CA PRO A 278 10.51 -17.86 -12.99
C PRO A 278 10.03 -17.08 -11.77
N ALA A 279 10.76 -16.02 -11.36
CA ALA A 279 10.33 -15.18 -10.25
C ALA A 279 9.13 -14.29 -10.63
N ILE A 280 9.12 -13.74 -11.85
CA ILE A 280 8.03 -12.88 -12.33
C ILE A 280 6.72 -13.68 -12.44
N GLU A 281 6.79 -14.95 -12.85
CA GLU A 281 5.62 -15.85 -12.93
C GLU A 281 4.91 -16.07 -11.59
N ARG A 282 5.60 -15.84 -10.46
CA ARG A 282 5.06 -15.97 -9.10
C ARG A 282 4.39 -14.69 -8.57
N ILE A 283 4.33 -13.63 -9.38
CA ILE A 283 3.53 -12.44 -9.09
C ILE A 283 2.05 -12.78 -9.27
N SER A 284 1.26 -12.49 -8.25
CA SER A 284 -0.16 -12.82 -8.18
C SER A 284 -1.01 -11.93 -9.09
N GLN A 285 -0.68 -10.64 -9.20
CA GLN A 285 -1.43 -9.67 -10.00
C GLN A 285 -0.99 -9.73 -11.47
N PRO A 286 -1.90 -10.00 -12.44
CA PRO A 286 -1.55 -10.10 -13.86
C PRO A 286 -0.90 -8.83 -14.43
N ASP A 287 -1.48 -7.66 -14.19
CA ASP A 287 -0.97 -6.40 -14.75
C ASP A 287 0.45 -6.09 -14.26
N VAL A 288 0.73 -6.36 -12.97
CA VAL A 288 2.06 -6.19 -12.36
C VAL A 288 3.06 -7.19 -12.96
N ARG A 289 2.63 -8.43 -13.21
CA ARG A 289 3.45 -9.46 -13.83
C ARG A 289 3.84 -9.09 -15.25
N ASP A 290 2.86 -8.65 -16.05
CA ASP A 290 3.05 -8.30 -17.45
C ASP A 290 3.97 -7.07 -17.57
N GLU A 291 3.80 -6.08 -16.69
CA GLU A 291 4.70 -4.92 -16.61
C GLU A 291 6.13 -5.32 -16.19
N ALA A 292 6.28 -6.20 -15.19
CA ALA A 292 7.59 -6.71 -14.78
C ALA A 292 8.29 -7.47 -15.91
N TYR A 293 7.56 -8.30 -16.65
CA TYR A 293 8.06 -8.99 -17.83
C TYR A 293 8.53 -7.99 -18.89
N ALA A 294 7.69 -7.02 -19.24
CA ALA A 294 8.00 -6.01 -20.24
C ALA A 294 9.26 -5.20 -19.86
N ARG A 295 9.40 -4.78 -18.59
CA ARG A 295 10.59 -4.07 -18.12
C ARG A 295 11.84 -4.94 -18.15
N ALA A 296 11.75 -6.22 -17.79
CA ALA A 296 12.88 -7.15 -17.84
C ALA A 296 13.32 -7.40 -19.28
N ALA A 297 12.38 -7.71 -20.17
CA ALA A 297 12.60 -7.90 -21.60
C ALA A 297 13.19 -6.65 -22.25
N ARG A 298 12.70 -5.45 -21.93
CA ARG A 298 13.23 -4.18 -22.45
C ARG A 298 14.70 -3.99 -22.09
N ARG A 299 15.12 -4.35 -20.87
CA ARG A 299 16.52 -4.30 -20.45
C ARG A 299 17.41 -5.25 -21.27
N LEU A 300 16.92 -6.45 -21.58
CA LEU A 300 17.64 -7.39 -22.45
C LEU A 300 17.75 -6.87 -23.88
N CYS A 301 16.67 -6.26 -24.39
CA CYS A 301 16.67 -5.61 -25.70
C CYS A 301 17.70 -4.46 -25.77
N GLU A 302 17.77 -3.61 -24.75
CA GLU A 302 18.77 -2.53 -24.68
C GLU A 302 20.21 -3.06 -24.62
N ALA A 303 20.45 -4.16 -23.88
CA ALA A 303 21.74 -4.85 -23.92
C ALA A 303 22.10 -5.34 -25.32
N TYR A 304 21.13 -5.91 -26.05
CA TYR A 304 21.33 -6.32 -27.43
C TYR A 304 21.64 -5.14 -28.35
N LYS A 305 20.89 -4.04 -28.23
CA LYS A 305 21.12 -2.80 -29.00
C LYS A 305 22.53 -2.27 -28.79
N ALA A 306 23.04 -2.30 -27.56
CA ALA A 306 24.40 -1.88 -27.26
C ALA A 306 25.44 -2.76 -27.97
N ILE A 307 25.28 -4.09 -27.93
CA ILE A 307 26.18 -5.03 -28.62
C ILE A 307 26.12 -4.83 -30.14
N HIS A 308 24.91 -4.73 -30.69
CA HIS A 308 24.70 -4.51 -32.12
C HIS A 308 25.36 -3.19 -32.56
N ALA A 309 25.14 -2.09 -31.83
CA ALA A 309 25.78 -0.81 -32.15
C ALA A 309 27.31 -0.90 -32.12
N PHE A 310 27.88 -1.60 -31.13
CA PHE A 310 29.33 -1.79 -31.01
C PHE A 310 29.93 -2.63 -32.14
N VAL A 311 29.27 -3.73 -32.51
CA VAL A 311 29.75 -4.61 -33.58
C VAL A 311 29.67 -3.94 -34.96
N PHE A 312 28.65 -3.11 -35.18
CA PHE A 312 28.48 -2.39 -36.45
C PHE A 312 29.24 -1.07 -36.53
N ASP A 313 29.92 -0.64 -35.45
CA ASP A 313 30.79 0.52 -35.47
C ASP A 313 32.09 0.22 -36.25
N PRO A 314 32.37 0.92 -37.37
CA PRO A 314 33.59 0.72 -38.15
C PRO A 314 34.89 0.90 -37.34
N VAL A 315 34.85 1.72 -36.28
CA VAL A 315 36.01 1.99 -35.40
C VAL A 315 36.42 0.75 -34.60
N MET A 316 35.49 -0.20 -34.40
CA MET A 316 35.74 -1.41 -33.63
C MET A 316 36.40 -2.53 -34.45
N GLY A 317 36.50 -2.39 -35.77
CA GLY A 317 37.33 -3.27 -36.61
C GLY A 317 36.69 -4.61 -37.02
N TYR A 318 35.38 -4.79 -36.85
CA TYR A 318 34.68 -6.00 -37.29
C TYR A 318 34.44 -6.00 -38.82
N ALA A 319 35.12 -6.89 -39.54
CA ALA A 319 35.04 -6.94 -41.01
C ALA A 319 33.67 -7.42 -41.55
N GLN A 320 32.96 -8.28 -40.81
CA GLN A 320 31.68 -8.87 -41.22
C GLN A 320 30.66 -8.89 -40.05
N PRO A 321 30.16 -7.72 -39.62
CA PRO A 321 29.29 -7.59 -38.45
C PRO A 321 28.00 -8.40 -38.55
N SER A 322 27.44 -8.56 -39.75
CA SER A 322 26.23 -9.34 -40.02
C SER A 322 26.37 -10.85 -39.74
N THR A 323 27.60 -11.36 -39.65
CA THR A 323 27.86 -12.76 -39.28
C THR A 323 27.96 -12.97 -37.77
N ILE A 324 28.04 -11.89 -37.01
CA ILE A 324 28.15 -11.86 -35.54
C ILE A 324 26.77 -11.59 -34.94
N ALA A 325 26.12 -10.51 -35.37
CA ALA A 325 24.76 -10.16 -35.00
C ALA A 325 23.83 -10.40 -36.20
N VAL A 326 23.21 -11.58 -36.23
CA VAL A 326 22.30 -12.02 -37.31
C VAL A 326 20.96 -11.30 -37.24
N HIS A 327 20.46 -11.07 -36.02
CA HIS A 327 19.18 -10.40 -35.80
C HIS A 327 19.31 -8.88 -35.79
N SER A 328 18.31 -8.18 -36.32
CA SER A 328 18.22 -6.73 -36.11
C SER A 328 17.65 -6.43 -34.72
N PRO A 329 17.93 -5.24 -34.13
CA PRO A 329 17.30 -4.87 -32.85
C PRO A 329 15.77 -4.91 -32.88
N LYS A 330 15.15 -4.59 -34.04
CA LYS A 330 13.70 -4.68 -34.23
C LYS A 330 13.19 -6.11 -34.22
N GLU A 331 13.95 -7.06 -34.76
CA GLU A 331 13.61 -8.49 -34.68
C GLU A 331 13.65 -8.94 -33.23
N ILE A 332 14.64 -8.53 -32.43
CA ILE A 332 14.70 -8.83 -31.00
C ILE A 332 13.54 -8.19 -30.23
N GLU A 333 13.16 -6.95 -30.53
CA GLU A 333 11.95 -6.32 -29.95
C GLU A 333 10.68 -7.13 -30.26
N THR A 334 10.60 -7.67 -31.48
CA THR A 334 9.46 -8.50 -31.91
C THR A 334 9.47 -9.86 -31.22
N ILE A 335 10.63 -10.51 -31.07
CA ILE A 335 10.80 -11.79 -30.36
C ILE A 335 10.38 -11.68 -28.89
N LEU A 336 10.61 -10.51 -28.29
CA LEU A 336 10.32 -10.24 -26.89
C LEU A 336 8.90 -9.69 -26.66
N ASP A 337 8.06 -9.65 -27.69
CA ASP A 337 6.71 -9.07 -27.66
C ASP A 337 6.67 -7.62 -27.11
N LEU A 338 7.74 -6.85 -27.33
CA LEU A 338 7.84 -5.45 -26.92
C LEU A 338 7.31 -4.47 -27.98
N ALA A 339 7.01 -4.98 -29.17
CA ALA A 339 6.45 -4.20 -30.25
C ALA A 339 4.98 -3.86 -29.93
N SER A 340 4.76 -2.59 -29.57
CA SER A 340 3.42 -1.97 -29.50
C SER A 340 3.10 -1.23 -30.79
#